data_AF-A0A534VF50-F1
#
_entry.id   AF-A0A534VF50-F1
#
_cell.length_a   1.000
_cell.length_b   1.000
_cell.length_c   1.000
_cell.angle_alpha   90.00
_cell.angle_beta   90.00
_cell.angle_gamma   90.00
#
_symmetry.space_group_name_H-M   'P 1'
#
loop_
_entity.id
_entity.type
_entity.pdbx_description
1 polymer ?
#
loop_
_entity_poly.entity_id
_entity_poly.type
_entity_poly.pdbx_seq_one_letter_code
_entity_poly.pdbx_strand_id
1 'polypeptide(L)'
;MDEIVYTPQKAAYLRWMEQEGIPIFDGLAVEDVTELPRKPWARMGGTGSYIQLKGSGGVTGMYVVEIPPGGELLYVLKGRGSTEVWYDGMRKQAFEWSEGSLFAPPLNTWHRLYNGARESAFLLAVTTAPIIMDFFRDSDFVFNNSYAFKSRYQGEDSYFNMSTKRYKAKRTSMWDTNFIADARTAPLDAAPYKVAEGGITCFEMADNSLIGHMSEWPSGIYHKAHYHAAGAILLVVRSQGYIYMWPDAIGSRVVFIARPTAGSTPTSTPARSRPGTSRSVLAAARIRRPSTTRARATTAKDRRRACAKAAP
;
A
#
# COMPACT_ATOMS: atom_id res chain seq x y z
N MET A 1 1.48 -49.50 11.39
CA MET A 1 0.65 -48.43 10.81
C MET A 1 1.63 -47.31 10.51
N ASP A 2 1.93 -47.09 9.24
CA ASP A 2 2.94 -46.11 8.85
C ASP A 2 2.44 -44.70 9.16
N GLU A 3 3.31 -43.86 9.72
CA GLU A 3 2.99 -42.48 10.07
C GLU A 3 2.75 -41.67 8.79
N ILE A 4 1.53 -41.22 8.57
CA ILE A 4 1.20 -40.32 7.46
C ILE A 4 1.69 -38.92 7.84
N VAL A 5 2.86 -38.54 7.36
CA VAL A 5 3.37 -37.17 7.47
C VAL A 5 2.72 -36.30 6.41
N TYR A 6 1.67 -35.56 6.80
CA TYR A 6 1.05 -34.57 5.92
C TYR A 6 1.96 -33.35 5.76
N THR A 7 2.39 -33.09 4.53
CA THR A 7 3.02 -31.81 4.17
C THR A 7 1.94 -30.89 3.62
N PRO A 8 1.61 -29.76 4.30
CA PRO A 8 0.60 -28.84 3.82
C PRO A 8 0.94 -28.32 2.44
N GLN A 9 -0.04 -28.32 1.54
CA GLN A 9 0.11 -27.69 0.24
C GLN A 9 0.31 -26.18 0.45
N LYS A 10 1.21 -25.58 -0.35
CA LYS A 10 1.40 -24.12 -0.39
C LYS A 10 0.06 -23.41 -0.58
N ALA A 11 -0.17 -22.27 0.07
CA ALA A 11 -1.39 -21.48 -0.12
C ALA A 11 -1.68 -21.22 -1.62
N ALA A 12 -2.96 -21.26 -2.02
CA ALA A 12 -3.37 -21.14 -3.41
C ALA A 12 -2.99 -19.78 -4.00
N TYR A 13 -3.10 -18.71 -3.22
CA TYR A 13 -2.66 -17.38 -3.62
C TYR A 13 -1.16 -17.33 -3.95
N LEU A 14 -0.31 -17.98 -3.14
CA LEU A 14 1.13 -17.99 -3.39
C LEU A 14 1.50 -18.76 -4.66
N ARG A 15 0.78 -19.85 -4.95
CA ARG A 15 0.96 -20.60 -6.21
C ARG A 15 0.48 -19.78 -7.40
N TRP A 16 -0.65 -19.07 -7.25
CA TRP A 16 -1.17 -18.19 -8.29
C TRP A 16 -0.19 -17.07 -8.62
N MET A 17 0.38 -16.38 -7.62
CA MET A 17 1.41 -15.35 -7.87
C MET A 17 2.61 -15.90 -8.66
N GLU A 18 3.04 -17.13 -8.39
CA GLU A 18 4.13 -17.78 -9.14
C GLU A 18 3.74 -18.07 -10.60
N GLN A 19 2.50 -18.48 -10.84
CA GLN A 19 1.97 -18.77 -12.18
C GLN A 19 1.88 -17.52 -13.06
N GLU A 20 1.63 -16.34 -12.46
CA GLU A 20 1.62 -15.07 -13.18
C GLU A 20 3.00 -14.70 -13.77
N GLY A 21 4.08 -15.35 -13.32
CA GLY A 21 5.41 -15.26 -13.94
C GLY A 21 6.15 -13.93 -13.75
N ILE A 22 5.60 -13.03 -12.93
CA ILE A 22 6.23 -11.76 -12.56
C ILE A 22 7.03 -11.86 -11.25
N PRO A 23 7.96 -10.93 -10.96
CA PRO A 23 8.70 -10.94 -9.71
C PRO A 23 7.79 -10.88 -8.47
N ILE A 24 8.23 -11.56 -7.41
CA ILE A 24 7.60 -11.53 -6.08
C ILE A 24 8.67 -11.06 -5.10
N PHE A 25 8.51 -9.85 -4.55
CA PHE A 25 9.35 -9.40 -3.44
C PHE A 25 8.92 -10.12 -2.15
N ASP A 26 9.84 -10.79 -1.46
CA ASP A 26 9.60 -11.36 -0.13
C ASP A 26 10.55 -10.72 0.89
N GLY A 27 10.00 -10.01 1.87
CA GLY A 27 10.82 -9.28 2.83
C GLY A 27 10.01 -8.60 3.95
N LEU A 28 10.70 -7.88 4.82
CA LEU A 28 10.07 -7.16 5.94
C LEU A 28 9.53 -5.79 5.53
N ALA A 29 10.21 -5.13 4.60
CA ALA A 29 9.87 -3.79 4.15
C ALA A 29 10.45 -3.53 2.76
N VAL A 30 9.83 -2.61 2.02
CA VAL A 30 10.34 -2.09 0.74
C VAL A 30 10.69 -0.62 0.92
N GLU A 31 11.92 -0.23 0.57
CA GLU A 31 12.34 1.17 0.70
C GLU A 31 11.72 2.07 -0.37
N ASP A 32 11.65 1.59 -1.62
CA ASP A 32 10.94 2.26 -2.70
C ASP A 32 10.19 1.24 -3.57
N VAL A 33 8.87 1.31 -3.52
CA VAL A 33 7.99 0.41 -4.29
C VAL A 33 8.14 0.63 -5.80
N THR A 34 8.49 1.85 -6.23
CA THR A 34 8.69 2.19 -7.65
C THR A 34 10.01 1.67 -8.21
N GLU A 35 10.94 1.23 -7.36
CA GLU A 35 12.24 0.66 -7.76
C GLU A 35 12.26 -0.87 -7.81
N LEU A 36 11.17 -1.53 -7.40
CA LEU A 36 11.08 -3.00 -7.44
C LEU A 36 11.27 -3.54 -8.88
N PRO A 37 11.97 -4.67 -9.06
CA PRO A 37 12.08 -5.32 -10.37
C PRO A 37 10.69 -5.62 -10.92
N ARG A 38 10.41 -5.26 -12.18
CA ARG A 38 9.13 -5.52 -12.84
C ARG A 38 9.34 -6.31 -14.13
N LYS A 39 8.36 -7.13 -14.48
CA LYS A 39 8.29 -7.81 -15.78
C LYS A 39 6.95 -7.56 -16.45
N PRO A 40 6.86 -7.71 -17.78
CA PRO A 40 5.59 -7.69 -18.50
C PRO A 40 4.57 -8.62 -17.82
N TRP A 41 3.37 -8.09 -17.60
CA TRP A 41 2.32 -8.75 -16.87
C TRP A 41 1.09 -8.89 -17.74
N ALA A 42 0.88 -10.08 -18.30
CA ALA A 42 -0.16 -10.35 -19.29
C ALA A 42 -1.57 -9.95 -18.80
N ARG A 43 -1.91 -10.28 -17.55
CA ARG A 43 -3.21 -9.96 -16.94
C ARG A 43 -3.52 -8.46 -16.89
N MET A 44 -2.49 -7.65 -16.64
CA MET A 44 -2.63 -6.20 -16.45
C MET A 44 -2.26 -5.39 -17.69
N GLY A 45 -1.66 -6.03 -18.70
CA GLY A 45 -1.15 -5.39 -19.92
C GLY A 45 0.09 -4.51 -19.71
N GLY A 46 0.65 -4.44 -18.50
CA GLY A 46 1.74 -3.54 -18.11
C GLY A 46 2.98 -4.26 -17.65
N THR A 47 3.74 -3.63 -16.75
CA THR A 47 4.75 -4.34 -15.97
C THR A 47 4.42 -4.30 -14.50
N GLY A 48 4.76 -5.36 -13.75
CA GLY A 48 4.44 -5.42 -12.34
C GLY A 48 5.36 -6.28 -11.51
N SER A 49 5.17 -6.17 -10.20
CA SER A 49 5.80 -7.00 -9.17
C SER A 49 4.83 -7.19 -8.02
N TYR A 50 4.68 -8.42 -7.55
CA TYR A 50 4.04 -8.69 -6.27
C TYR A 50 4.92 -8.29 -5.10
N ILE A 51 4.29 -7.99 -3.97
CA ILE A 51 4.95 -7.66 -2.71
C ILE A 51 4.35 -8.52 -1.60
N GLN A 52 5.12 -9.53 -1.17
CA GLN A 52 4.78 -10.43 -0.08
C GLN A 52 5.56 -10.04 1.17
N LEU A 53 5.00 -9.15 1.98
CA LEU A 53 5.68 -8.76 3.21
C LEU A 53 5.49 -9.77 4.35
N LYS A 54 6.54 -9.95 5.17
CA LYS A 54 6.45 -10.67 6.45
C LYS A 54 5.48 -9.90 7.36
N GLY A 55 4.22 -10.31 7.35
CA GLY A 55 3.15 -9.61 8.07
C GLY A 55 1.81 -9.53 7.39
N SER A 56 1.78 -9.74 6.08
CA SER A 56 0.53 -9.87 5.34
C SER A 56 -0.29 -11.06 5.82
N GLY A 57 0.37 -12.12 6.30
CA GLY A 57 -0.22 -13.31 6.93
C GLY A 57 -1.30 -14.02 6.11
N GLY A 58 -1.25 -13.89 4.78
CA GLY A 58 -2.29 -14.45 3.90
C GLY A 58 -3.62 -13.70 3.96
N VAL A 59 -3.65 -12.50 4.55
CA VAL A 59 -4.85 -11.65 4.67
C VAL A 59 -4.87 -10.58 3.59
N THR A 60 -3.72 -9.98 3.30
CA THR A 60 -3.62 -8.80 2.42
C THR A 60 -2.60 -9.01 1.32
N GLY A 61 -3.03 -8.83 0.08
CA GLY A 61 -2.19 -8.91 -1.10
C GLY A 61 -1.75 -7.52 -1.54
N MET A 62 -0.56 -7.44 -2.13
CA MET A 62 -0.05 -6.21 -2.71
C MET A 62 0.71 -6.46 -3.99
N TYR A 63 0.63 -5.48 -4.88
CA TYR A 63 1.57 -5.36 -5.98
C TYR A 63 1.75 -3.91 -6.40
N VAL A 64 2.85 -3.66 -7.08
CA VAL A 64 3.05 -2.45 -7.86
C VAL A 64 2.83 -2.76 -9.33
N VAL A 65 2.09 -1.89 -9.99
CA VAL A 65 1.89 -1.95 -11.44
C VAL A 65 2.33 -0.64 -12.08
N GLU A 66 3.11 -0.77 -13.13
CA GLU A 66 3.32 0.29 -14.12
C GLU A 66 2.23 0.13 -15.18
N ILE A 67 1.23 1.01 -15.08
CA ILE A 67 -0.10 0.87 -15.70
C ILE A 67 -0.03 0.81 -17.22
N PRO A 68 -0.75 -0.16 -17.78
CA PRO A 68 -2.12 -0.03 -18.26
C PRO A 68 -3.08 -0.89 -17.36
N PRO A 69 -4.39 -0.97 -17.65
CA PRO A 69 -5.51 -1.06 -16.70
C PRO A 69 -5.64 -2.30 -15.75
N GLY A 70 -6.07 -2.11 -14.49
CA GLY A 70 -6.63 -3.17 -13.59
C GLY A 70 -6.66 -2.78 -12.08
N GLY A 71 -7.52 -3.36 -11.23
CA GLY A 71 -8.17 -2.64 -10.11
C GLY A 71 -8.06 -3.27 -8.72
N GLU A 72 -8.17 -2.40 -7.71
CA GLU A 72 -7.79 -2.57 -6.31
C GLU A 72 -8.11 -1.33 -5.47
N LEU A 73 -7.90 -1.36 -4.14
CA LEU A 73 -7.57 -0.09 -3.47
C LEU A 73 -6.24 0.41 -4.07
N LEU A 74 -6.33 1.48 -4.84
CA LEU A 74 -5.25 2.01 -5.65
C LEU A 74 -4.78 3.34 -5.08
N TYR A 75 -3.51 3.39 -4.73
CA TYR A 75 -2.81 4.63 -4.44
C TYR A 75 -1.89 5.00 -5.61
N VAL A 76 -2.03 6.21 -6.14
CA VAL A 76 -1.22 6.71 -7.25
C VAL A 76 0.12 7.23 -6.71
N LEU A 77 1.16 6.41 -6.84
CA LEU A 77 2.53 6.73 -6.42
C LEU A 77 3.13 7.85 -7.29
N LYS A 78 2.82 7.83 -8.59
CA LYS A 78 3.30 8.79 -9.59
C LYS A 78 2.41 8.74 -10.84
N GLY A 79 2.21 9.89 -11.48
CA GLY A 79 1.51 10.02 -12.75
C GLY A 79 0.10 10.59 -12.62
N ARG A 80 -0.64 10.60 -13.73
CA ARG A 80 -2.05 11.04 -13.81
C ARG A 80 -2.76 10.27 -14.91
N GLY A 81 -4.09 10.19 -14.82
CA GLY A 81 -4.88 9.44 -15.77
C GLY A 81 -6.32 9.30 -15.32
N SER A 82 -7.00 8.34 -15.90
CA SER A 82 -8.42 8.10 -15.65
C SER A 82 -8.72 6.64 -15.41
N THR A 83 -9.89 6.36 -14.83
CA THR A 83 -10.39 5.01 -14.60
C THR A 83 -11.82 4.93 -15.09
N GLU A 84 -12.12 3.96 -15.94
CA GLU A 84 -13.48 3.52 -16.23
C GLU A 84 -13.91 2.41 -15.27
N VAL A 85 -15.17 2.36 -14.85
CA VAL A 85 -15.75 1.31 -13.98
C VAL A 85 -17.17 0.96 -14.44
N TRP A 86 -17.49 -0.34 -14.54
CA TRP A 86 -18.82 -0.81 -14.94
C TRP A 86 -19.13 -2.25 -14.49
N TYR A 87 -20.41 -2.61 -14.51
CA TYR A 87 -20.85 -4.01 -14.64
C TYR A 87 -21.32 -4.25 -16.08
N ASP A 88 -21.34 -5.50 -16.52
CA ASP A 88 -21.87 -5.85 -17.85
C ASP A 88 -23.32 -5.38 -18.03
N GLY A 89 -23.59 -4.78 -19.17
CA GLY A 89 -24.90 -4.19 -19.49
C GLY A 89 -25.20 -2.85 -18.79
N MET A 90 -24.29 -2.32 -17.97
CA MET A 90 -24.41 -0.98 -17.37
C MET A 90 -23.53 0.05 -18.07
N ARG A 91 -23.85 1.33 -17.90
CA ARG A 91 -23.00 2.41 -18.42
C ARG A 91 -21.63 2.39 -17.73
N LYS A 92 -20.60 2.77 -18.49
CA LYS A 92 -19.28 3.04 -17.91
C LYS A 92 -19.29 4.38 -17.20
N GLN A 93 -18.81 4.38 -15.97
CA GLN A 93 -18.47 5.61 -15.26
C GLN A 93 -16.98 5.85 -15.37
N ALA A 94 -16.58 7.12 -15.43
CA ALA A 94 -15.18 7.50 -15.50
C ALA A 94 -14.85 8.57 -14.45
N PHE A 95 -13.65 8.51 -13.89
CA PHE A 95 -13.10 9.54 -13.03
C PHE A 95 -11.60 9.70 -13.27
N GLU A 96 -11.09 10.90 -13.02
CA GLU A 96 -9.68 11.25 -13.17
C GLU A 96 -8.93 11.13 -11.84
N TRP A 97 -7.65 10.79 -11.91
CA TRP A 97 -6.74 10.68 -10.77
C TRP A 97 -5.36 11.27 -11.10
N SER A 98 -4.63 11.62 -10.05
CA SER A 98 -3.28 12.17 -10.14
C SER A 98 -2.41 11.64 -8.99
N GLU A 99 -1.12 12.00 -8.98
CA GLU A 99 -0.21 11.59 -7.92
C GLU A 99 -0.76 11.95 -6.54
N GLY A 100 -0.87 10.94 -5.66
CA GLY A 100 -1.46 11.07 -4.33
C GLY A 100 -2.93 10.68 -4.25
N SER A 101 -3.63 10.50 -5.37
CA SER A 101 -5.02 10.04 -5.37
C SER A 101 -5.13 8.63 -4.80
N LEU A 102 -6.20 8.39 -4.05
CA LEU A 102 -6.54 7.12 -3.43
C LEU A 102 -8.01 6.79 -3.74
N PHE A 103 -8.26 5.61 -4.29
CA PHE A 103 -9.62 5.20 -4.68
C PHE A 103 -9.76 3.69 -4.69
N ALA A 104 -11.00 3.21 -4.66
CA ALA A 104 -11.31 1.80 -4.77
C ALA A 104 -12.42 1.56 -5.83
N PRO A 105 -12.17 0.74 -6.86
CA PRO A 105 -13.23 0.16 -7.65
C PRO A 105 -14.18 -0.67 -6.76
N PRO A 106 -15.49 -0.62 -7.00
CA PRO A 106 -16.45 -1.47 -6.32
C PRO A 106 -16.22 -2.95 -6.59
N LEU A 107 -16.63 -3.78 -5.64
CA LEU A 107 -16.45 -5.22 -5.71
C LEU A 107 -17.03 -5.82 -6.99
N ASN A 108 -16.24 -6.66 -7.65
CA ASN A 108 -16.59 -7.39 -8.87
C ASN A 108 -17.02 -6.52 -10.07
N THR A 109 -16.57 -5.26 -10.11
CA THR A 109 -16.73 -4.43 -11.30
C THR A 109 -15.61 -4.68 -12.31
N TRP A 110 -15.94 -4.55 -13.58
CA TRP A 110 -14.94 -4.29 -14.59
C TRP A 110 -14.41 -2.88 -14.41
N HIS A 111 -13.11 -2.70 -14.57
CA HIS A 111 -12.50 -1.38 -14.60
C HIS A 111 -11.37 -1.31 -15.62
N ARG A 112 -11.07 -0.09 -16.05
CA ARG A 112 -9.98 0.19 -16.97
C ARG A 112 -9.25 1.47 -16.59
N LEU A 113 -8.00 1.36 -16.13
CA LEU A 113 -7.08 2.48 -15.93
C LEU A 113 -6.44 2.92 -17.25
N TYR A 114 -6.40 4.23 -17.48
CA TYR A 114 -5.75 4.87 -18.61
C TYR A 114 -4.64 5.78 -18.10
N ASN A 115 -3.44 5.67 -18.67
CA ASN A 115 -2.39 6.65 -18.45
C ASN A 115 -2.66 7.88 -19.32
N GLY A 116 -2.90 9.03 -18.69
CA GLY A 116 -3.21 10.29 -19.38
C GLY A 116 -1.98 11.14 -19.72
N ALA A 117 -0.78 10.64 -19.43
CA ALA A 117 0.48 11.35 -19.63
C ALA A 117 1.45 10.57 -20.54
N ARG A 118 2.54 11.22 -20.97
CA ARG A 118 3.61 10.56 -21.73
C ARG A 118 4.54 9.77 -20.82
N GLU A 119 4.66 10.20 -19.56
CA GLU A 119 5.42 9.55 -18.51
C GLU A 119 4.65 8.35 -17.94
N SER A 120 5.38 7.33 -17.47
CA SER A 120 4.78 6.18 -16.79
C SER A 120 4.02 6.59 -15.52
N ALA A 121 2.88 5.93 -15.29
CA ALA A 121 2.13 6.00 -14.04
C ALA A 121 2.36 4.73 -13.20
N PHE A 122 2.59 4.93 -11.90
CA PHE A 122 2.85 3.86 -10.94
C PHE A 122 1.75 3.84 -9.89
N LEU A 123 1.07 2.71 -9.76
CA LEU A 123 0.03 2.52 -8.77
C LEU A 123 0.39 1.36 -7.85
N LEU A 124 0.15 1.58 -6.55
CA LEU A 124 0.20 0.54 -5.55
C LEU A 124 -1.21 0.05 -5.29
N ALA A 125 -1.36 -1.26 -5.37
CA ALA A 125 -2.60 -1.97 -5.20
C ALA A 125 -2.59 -2.75 -3.88
N VAL A 126 -3.70 -2.67 -3.14
CA VAL A 126 -3.93 -3.49 -1.94
C VAL A 126 -5.22 -4.29 -2.10
N THR A 127 -5.14 -5.61 -1.89
CA THR A 127 -6.26 -6.55 -2.13
C THR A 127 -6.54 -7.46 -0.96
N THR A 128 -7.74 -8.04 -1.00
CA THR A 128 -8.14 -9.24 -0.27
C THR A 128 -7.94 -10.52 -1.08
N ALA A 129 -7.21 -10.47 -2.21
CA ALA A 129 -6.97 -11.60 -3.09
C ALA A 129 -6.39 -12.83 -2.38
N PRO A 130 -5.49 -12.72 -1.38
CA PRO A 130 -5.04 -13.88 -0.62
C PRO A 130 -6.18 -14.70 -0.02
N ILE A 131 -7.12 -14.03 0.66
CA ILE A 131 -8.27 -14.68 1.30
C ILE A 131 -9.17 -15.33 0.26
N ILE A 132 -9.51 -14.59 -0.81
CA ILE A 132 -10.43 -15.05 -1.85
C ILE A 132 -9.85 -16.26 -2.59
N MET A 133 -8.58 -16.19 -2.99
CA MET A 133 -7.91 -17.27 -3.73
C MET A 133 -7.68 -18.50 -2.86
N ASP A 134 -7.34 -18.34 -1.58
CA ASP A 134 -7.13 -19.48 -0.67
C ASP A 134 -8.45 -20.16 -0.28
N PHE A 135 -9.55 -19.41 -0.24
CA PHE A 135 -10.87 -19.92 0.07
C PHE A 135 -11.47 -20.71 -1.11
N PHE A 136 -11.59 -20.09 -2.29
CA PHE A 136 -12.22 -20.74 -3.44
C PHE A 136 -11.28 -21.72 -4.15
N ARG A 137 -9.97 -21.44 -4.18
CA ARG A 137 -8.95 -22.26 -4.87
C ARG A 137 -9.26 -22.53 -6.34
N ASP A 138 -10.04 -21.65 -6.95
CA ASP A 138 -10.49 -21.73 -8.33
C ASP A 138 -10.43 -20.31 -8.93
N SER A 139 -9.44 -20.08 -9.80
CA SER A 139 -9.25 -18.79 -10.44
C SER A 139 -10.33 -18.48 -11.48
N ASP A 140 -10.92 -19.51 -12.10
CA ASP A 140 -11.99 -19.31 -13.08
C ASP A 140 -13.24 -18.78 -12.38
N PHE A 141 -13.61 -19.38 -11.25
CA PHE A 141 -14.69 -18.84 -10.42
C PHE A 141 -14.39 -17.42 -9.90
N VAL A 142 -13.14 -17.12 -9.51
CA VAL A 142 -12.79 -15.81 -8.94
C VAL A 142 -12.81 -14.69 -9.99
N PHE A 143 -12.31 -14.94 -11.20
CA PHE A 143 -12.14 -13.90 -12.22
C PHE A 143 -13.21 -13.91 -13.32
N ASN A 144 -13.87 -15.04 -13.57
CA ASN A 144 -14.90 -15.19 -14.60
C ASN A 144 -16.30 -15.34 -13.98
N ASN A 145 -16.63 -14.48 -13.01
CA ASN A 145 -17.93 -14.44 -12.35
C ASN A 145 -18.64 -13.11 -12.60
N SER A 146 -19.81 -13.18 -13.23
CA SER A 146 -20.59 -12.01 -13.66
C SER A 146 -21.53 -11.43 -12.59
N TYR A 147 -21.45 -11.89 -11.34
CA TYR A 147 -22.35 -11.43 -10.28
C TYR A 147 -22.17 -9.93 -9.98
N ALA A 148 -23.20 -9.13 -10.23
CA ALA A 148 -23.18 -7.70 -9.92
C ALA A 148 -23.69 -7.43 -8.50
N PHE A 149 -22.82 -6.88 -7.62
CA PHE A 149 -23.18 -6.47 -6.26
C PHE A 149 -23.94 -5.13 -6.26
N LYS A 150 -25.17 -5.15 -6.79
CA LYS A 150 -26.00 -3.94 -6.96
C LYS A 150 -26.39 -3.25 -5.64
N SER A 151 -26.29 -3.93 -4.50
CA SER A 151 -26.46 -3.27 -3.20
C SER A 151 -25.32 -2.32 -2.84
N ARG A 152 -24.15 -2.43 -3.50
CA ARG A 152 -22.95 -1.63 -3.23
C ARG A 152 -22.66 -0.55 -4.27
N TYR A 153 -23.04 -0.80 -5.51
CA TYR A 153 -22.77 0.08 -6.64
C TYR A 153 -23.80 -0.15 -7.75
N GLN A 154 -24.41 0.93 -8.25
CA GLN A 154 -25.34 0.89 -9.38
C GLN A 154 -25.00 1.94 -10.46
N GLY A 155 -23.77 2.45 -10.48
CA GLY A 155 -23.36 3.44 -11.47
C GLY A 155 -23.95 4.83 -11.23
N GLU A 156 -24.05 5.24 -9.96
CA GLU A 156 -24.50 6.55 -9.51
C GLU A 156 -23.50 7.64 -9.94
N ASP A 157 -23.94 8.73 -10.59
CA ASP A 157 -23.02 9.76 -11.15
C ASP A 157 -22.01 10.32 -10.14
N SER A 158 -22.43 10.45 -8.89
CA SER A 158 -21.62 10.99 -7.80
C SER A 158 -20.77 9.94 -7.07
N TYR A 159 -20.74 8.68 -7.54
CA TYR A 159 -20.11 7.58 -6.80
C TYR A 159 -18.63 7.84 -6.48
N PHE A 160 -17.88 8.42 -7.43
CA PHE A 160 -16.47 8.79 -7.26
C PHE A 160 -16.24 10.26 -6.91
N ASN A 161 -17.31 11.00 -6.57
CA ASN A 161 -17.13 12.32 -5.99
C ASN A 161 -16.53 12.18 -4.59
N MET A 162 -15.54 13.00 -4.28
CA MET A 162 -14.98 13.04 -2.93
C MET A 162 -16.08 13.47 -1.95
N SER A 163 -16.47 12.54 -1.09
CA SER A 163 -17.54 12.72 -0.13
C SER A 163 -17.04 13.54 1.05
N THR A 164 -17.92 14.29 1.71
CA THR A 164 -17.65 14.96 2.98
C THR A 164 -18.24 14.19 4.18
N LYS A 165 -18.86 13.03 3.92
CA LYS A 165 -19.51 12.20 4.94
C LYS A 165 -18.48 11.66 5.90
N ARG A 166 -18.56 12.12 7.14
CA ARG A 166 -17.76 11.64 8.27
C ARG A 166 -18.66 11.24 9.42
N TYR A 167 -18.31 10.17 10.11
CA TYR A 167 -19.03 9.71 11.28
C TYR A 167 -18.07 9.12 12.33
N LYS A 168 -18.58 8.91 13.55
CA LYS A 168 -17.79 8.31 14.64
C LYS A 168 -18.04 6.81 14.72
N ALA A 169 -16.99 6.03 14.53
CA ALA A 169 -16.95 4.60 14.80
C ALA A 169 -16.23 4.37 16.14
N LYS A 170 -17.00 4.33 17.23
CA LYS A 170 -16.48 4.32 18.62
C LYS A 170 -15.57 5.54 18.87
N ARG A 171 -14.26 5.31 19.05
CA ARG A 171 -13.27 6.38 19.32
C ARG A 171 -12.65 6.96 18.05
N THR A 172 -12.93 6.39 16.88
CA THR A 172 -12.27 6.71 15.62
C THR A 172 -13.20 7.52 14.72
N SER A 173 -12.66 8.53 14.03
CA SER A 173 -13.38 9.18 12.93
C SER A 173 -13.27 8.33 11.67
N MET A 174 -14.40 8.03 11.05
CA MET A 174 -14.49 7.37 9.75
C MET A 174 -14.89 8.38 8.68
N TRP A 175 -14.19 8.33 7.55
CA TRP A 175 -14.51 9.02 6.32
C TRP A 175 -15.05 8.01 5.30
N ASP A 176 -16.33 8.13 4.99
CA ASP A 176 -16.99 7.32 3.96
C ASP A 176 -16.83 8.01 2.61
N THR A 177 -15.94 7.49 1.77
CA THR A 177 -15.65 8.05 0.45
C THR A 177 -15.03 7.02 -0.49
N ASN A 178 -15.35 7.08 -1.78
CA ASN A 178 -14.75 6.18 -2.78
C ASN A 178 -13.55 6.79 -3.50
N PHE A 179 -13.23 8.05 -3.21
CA PHE A 179 -12.15 8.80 -3.86
C PHE A 179 -11.61 9.89 -2.93
N ILE A 180 -10.29 9.91 -2.76
CA ILE A 180 -9.55 10.99 -2.10
C ILE A 180 -8.58 11.56 -3.12
N ALA A 181 -8.71 12.86 -3.41
CA ALA A 181 -7.93 13.52 -4.46
C ALA A 181 -6.42 13.48 -4.19
N ASP A 182 -6.01 13.73 -2.94
CA ASP A 182 -4.61 13.63 -2.51
C ASP A 182 -4.51 13.23 -1.02
N ALA A 183 -4.15 11.97 -0.76
CA ALA A 183 -3.99 11.45 0.60
C ALA A 183 -2.78 12.06 1.35
N ARG A 184 -1.87 12.77 0.66
CA ARG A 184 -0.73 13.45 1.30
C ARG A 184 -1.14 14.75 1.99
N THR A 185 -2.24 15.34 1.57
CA THR A 185 -2.77 16.62 2.10
C THR A 185 -4.19 16.51 2.62
N ALA A 186 -4.75 15.31 2.62
CA ALA A 186 -6.09 15.04 3.12
C ALA A 186 -6.24 15.50 4.59
N PRO A 187 -7.33 16.21 4.94
CA PRO A 187 -7.53 16.71 6.30
C PRO A 187 -7.79 15.56 7.26
N LEU A 188 -7.05 15.54 8.37
CA LEU A 188 -7.15 14.49 9.39
C LEU A 188 -7.92 14.96 10.62
N ASP A 189 -8.57 14.03 11.30
CA ASP A 189 -9.31 14.29 12.53
C ASP A 189 -8.39 14.20 13.74
N ALA A 190 -8.62 15.06 14.73
CA ALA A 190 -7.88 15.01 16.00
C ALA A 190 -8.24 13.73 16.78
N ALA A 191 -7.22 12.96 17.16
CA ALA A 191 -7.37 11.83 18.07
C ALA A 191 -6.17 11.74 19.04
N PRO A 192 -6.09 12.64 20.04
CA PRO A 192 -4.93 12.74 20.94
C PRO A 192 -4.57 11.44 21.68
N TYR A 193 -5.55 10.53 21.86
CA TYR A 193 -5.32 9.23 22.49
C TYR A 193 -4.47 8.27 21.65
N LYS A 194 -4.35 8.51 20.33
CA LYS A 194 -3.64 7.66 19.38
C LYS A 194 -2.49 8.42 18.71
N VAL A 195 -2.72 9.66 18.33
CA VAL A 195 -1.75 10.53 17.66
C VAL A 195 -1.66 11.83 18.44
N ALA A 196 -0.65 11.95 19.30
CA ALA A 196 -0.41 13.17 20.06
C ALA A 196 -0.02 14.30 19.10
N GLU A 197 -0.71 15.44 19.22
CA GLU A 197 -0.45 16.68 18.44
C GLU A 197 -0.52 16.53 16.90
N GLY A 198 -1.09 15.42 16.42
CA GLY A 198 -1.32 15.17 15.00
C GLY A 198 -2.77 14.75 14.75
N GLY A 199 -2.97 14.03 13.65
CA GLY A 199 -4.29 13.61 13.20
C GLY A 199 -4.32 12.15 12.75
N ILE A 200 -5.51 11.55 12.83
CA ILE A 200 -5.80 10.26 12.20
C ILE A 200 -7.26 10.21 11.78
N THR A 201 -7.46 9.83 10.52
CA THR A 201 -8.79 9.57 9.95
C THR A 201 -8.77 8.17 9.35
N CYS A 202 -9.68 7.32 9.82
CA CYS A 202 -10.00 6.08 9.13
C CYS A 202 -10.84 6.40 7.90
N PHE A 203 -10.72 5.57 6.87
CA PHE A 203 -11.56 5.67 5.69
C PHE A 203 -12.02 4.30 5.24
N GLU A 204 -13.23 4.27 4.70
CA GLU A 204 -13.82 3.13 4.03
C GLU A 204 -14.18 3.55 2.61
N MET A 205 -13.97 2.64 1.67
CA MET A 205 -14.21 2.87 0.25
C MET A 205 -14.96 1.68 -0.35
N ALA A 206 -15.96 1.97 -1.16
CA ALA A 206 -16.73 1.05 -1.97
C ALA A 206 -17.39 -0.12 -1.21
N ASP A 207 -17.74 0.11 0.06
CA ASP A 207 -18.26 -0.92 0.99
C ASP A 207 -17.35 -2.18 1.03
N ASN A 208 -16.04 -1.97 0.88
CA ASN A 208 -15.06 -3.05 0.94
C ASN A 208 -14.71 -3.41 2.38
N SER A 209 -14.32 -4.66 2.60
CA SER A 209 -13.86 -5.14 3.92
C SER A 209 -12.50 -4.57 4.32
N LEU A 210 -11.73 -4.04 3.37
CA LEU A 210 -10.45 -3.41 3.63
C LEU A 210 -10.67 -1.95 4.04
N ILE A 211 -10.48 -1.69 5.33
CA ILE A 211 -10.56 -0.35 5.93
C ILE A 211 -9.14 0.19 6.10
N GLY A 212 -8.93 1.44 5.70
CA GLY A 212 -7.65 2.11 5.83
C GLY A 212 -7.66 3.22 6.87
N HIS A 213 -6.49 3.81 7.12
CA HIS A 213 -6.38 5.07 7.83
C HIS A 213 -5.20 5.90 7.33
N MET A 214 -5.36 7.21 7.36
CA MET A 214 -4.29 8.18 7.17
C MET A 214 -3.95 8.77 8.52
N SER A 215 -2.66 8.88 8.82
CA SER A 215 -2.15 9.42 10.08
C SER A 215 -0.95 10.33 9.83
N GLU A 216 -0.83 11.36 10.66
CA GLU A 216 0.29 12.30 10.62
C GLU A 216 0.76 12.63 12.03
N TRP A 217 2.05 12.88 12.18
CA TRP A 217 2.64 13.33 13.44
C TRP A 217 3.52 14.55 13.19
N PRO A 218 3.69 15.42 14.19
CA PRO A 218 4.77 16.40 14.21
C PRO A 218 6.15 15.71 14.08
N SER A 219 7.15 16.50 13.66
CA SER A 219 8.52 16.02 13.57
C SER A 219 9.07 15.59 14.94
N GLY A 220 9.85 14.51 14.96
CA GLY A 220 10.52 14.03 16.17
C GLY A 220 9.64 13.24 17.14
N ILE A 221 8.41 12.90 16.76
CA ILE A 221 7.50 12.13 17.62
C ILE A 221 7.66 10.63 17.38
N TYR A 222 7.70 9.89 18.49
CA TYR A 222 7.61 8.43 18.50
C TYR A 222 6.16 7.98 18.73
N HIS A 223 5.63 7.15 17.82
CA HIS A 223 4.34 6.52 18.03
C HIS A 223 4.48 5.31 18.97
N LYS A 224 3.60 5.23 19.98
CA LYS A 224 3.66 4.15 20.98
C LYS A 224 3.65 2.78 20.31
N ALA A 225 4.61 1.94 20.71
CA ALA A 225 4.66 0.54 20.29
C ALA A 225 3.35 -0.18 20.62
N HIS A 226 2.85 -0.92 19.65
CA HIS A 226 1.65 -1.73 19.81
C HIS A 226 1.71 -2.88 18.79
N TYR A 227 0.88 -3.88 19.03
CA TYR A 227 0.77 -5.08 18.21
C TYR A 227 -0.58 -5.12 17.50
N HIS A 228 -0.60 -5.69 16.31
CA HIS A 228 -1.81 -6.02 15.55
C HIS A 228 -1.71 -7.46 15.02
N ALA A 229 -2.86 -8.07 14.75
CA ALA A 229 -2.91 -9.27 13.92
C ALA A 229 -2.38 -8.98 12.50
N ALA A 230 -2.14 -10.04 11.73
CA ALA A 230 -1.63 -9.93 10.37
C ALA A 230 -2.57 -9.12 9.44
N GLY A 231 -1.99 -8.54 8.39
CA GLY A 231 -2.72 -7.86 7.31
C GLY A 231 -2.59 -6.33 7.31
N ALA A 232 -2.06 -5.71 8.37
CA ALA A 232 -1.81 -4.28 8.36
C ALA A 232 -0.59 -3.93 7.49
N ILE A 233 -0.76 -2.94 6.61
CA ILE A 233 0.26 -2.47 5.66
C ILE A 233 0.41 -0.97 5.81
N LEU A 234 1.65 -0.50 5.94
CA LEU A 234 1.95 0.92 6.07
C LEU A 234 2.64 1.44 4.81
N LEU A 235 2.09 2.49 4.21
CA LEU A 235 2.75 3.24 3.15
C LEU A 235 3.09 4.65 3.65
N VAL A 236 4.37 5.03 3.58
CA VAL A 236 4.80 6.39 3.89
C VAL A 236 4.59 7.27 2.66
N VAL A 237 3.55 8.10 2.69
CA VAL A 237 3.14 8.96 1.55
C VAL A 237 3.80 10.35 1.55
N ARG A 238 4.31 10.82 2.70
CA ARG A 238 5.09 12.05 2.83
C ARG A 238 6.03 11.99 4.03
N SER A 239 7.01 12.89 4.05
CA SER A 239 8.04 13.01 5.10
C SER A 239 9.03 11.84 5.12
N GLN A 240 9.89 11.82 6.14
CA GLN A 240 10.93 10.81 6.37
C GLN A 240 10.97 10.37 7.84
N GLY A 241 11.35 9.12 8.06
CA GLY A 241 11.45 8.51 9.38
C GLY A 241 11.92 7.07 9.27
N TYR A 242 11.77 6.33 10.36
CA TYR A 242 12.07 4.91 10.43
C TYR A 242 10.95 4.19 11.18
N ILE A 243 10.83 2.88 10.96
CA ILE A 243 9.87 2.01 11.65
C ILE A 243 10.67 0.93 12.35
N TYR A 244 10.41 0.75 13.64
CA TYR A 244 10.92 -0.39 14.39
C TYR A 244 9.90 -1.52 14.36
N MET A 245 10.36 -2.72 14.02
CA MET A 245 9.53 -3.92 13.94
C MET A 245 10.29 -5.04 14.63
N TRP A 246 9.60 -5.78 15.51
CA TRP A 246 10.18 -6.88 16.26
C TRP A 246 9.10 -7.92 16.57
N PRO A 247 9.48 -9.18 16.85
CA PRO A 247 8.53 -10.21 17.27
C PRO A 247 7.77 -9.79 18.54
N ASP A 248 6.46 -10.02 18.55
CA ASP A 248 5.56 -9.73 19.67
C ASP A 248 5.99 -10.43 20.97
N ALA A 249 6.58 -11.62 20.86
CA ALA A 249 7.11 -12.41 21.97
C ALA A 249 8.17 -11.67 22.81
N ILE A 250 8.79 -10.62 22.28
CA ILE A 250 9.78 -9.78 22.99
C ILE A 250 9.09 -8.67 23.80
N GLY A 251 7.78 -8.47 23.62
CA GLY A 251 6.96 -7.48 24.32
C GLY A 251 7.11 -6.07 23.73
N SER A 252 6.34 -5.10 24.25
CA SER A 252 6.26 -3.73 23.70
C SER A 252 7.29 -2.75 24.29
N ARG A 253 8.16 -3.21 25.19
CA ARG A 253 9.22 -2.40 25.78
C ARG A 253 10.42 -2.40 24.83
N VAL A 254 10.71 -1.23 24.26
CA VAL A 254 11.95 -1.01 23.52
C VAL A 254 13.10 -1.13 24.51
N VAL A 255 13.83 -2.25 24.49
CA VAL A 255 15.12 -2.35 25.18
C VAL A 255 16.13 -1.64 24.29
N PHE A 256 16.56 -0.45 24.69
CA PHE A 256 17.75 0.14 24.10
C PHE A 256 18.94 -0.78 24.42
N ILE A 257 19.37 -1.59 23.45
CA ILE A 257 20.71 -2.17 23.49
C ILE A 257 21.64 -1.02 23.13
N ALA A 258 21.99 -0.19 24.12
CA ALA A 258 23.17 0.63 23.99
C ALA A 258 24.33 -0.33 23.72
N ARG A 259 25.03 -0.17 22.59
CA ARG A 259 26.34 -0.81 22.41
C ARG A 259 27.14 -0.49 23.67
N PRO A 260 27.68 -1.48 24.40
CA PRO A 260 28.65 -1.17 25.44
C PRO A 260 29.77 -0.40 24.75
N THR A 261 29.96 0.86 25.13
CA THR A 261 31.28 1.46 24.97
C THR A 261 32.24 0.55 25.72
N ALA A 262 33.35 0.18 25.09
CA ALA A 262 34.30 -0.75 25.66
C ALA A 262 34.64 -0.34 27.11
N GLY A 263 34.21 -1.15 28.10
CA GLY A 263 34.50 -0.87 29.50
C GLY A 263 33.47 -1.30 30.56
N SER A 264 32.24 -1.66 30.21
CA SER A 264 31.25 -2.10 31.23
C SER A 264 30.77 -3.54 31.01
N THR A 265 31.09 -4.41 31.97
CA THR A 265 30.60 -5.79 32.06
C THR A 265 29.14 -5.78 32.54
N PRO A 266 28.17 -6.30 31.77
CA PRO A 266 26.81 -6.46 32.27
C PRO A 266 26.69 -7.79 33.01
N THR A 267 26.39 -7.74 34.29
CA THR A 267 25.82 -8.88 35.02
C THR A 267 24.33 -8.96 34.73
N SER A 268 23.90 -9.96 33.96
CA SER A 268 22.51 -10.39 33.98
C SER A 268 22.39 -11.91 33.87
N THR A 269 21.70 -12.48 34.86
CA THR A 269 21.32 -13.88 34.97
C THR A 269 20.33 -14.25 33.86
N PRO A 270 20.45 -15.42 33.20
CA PRO A 270 19.55 -15.78 32.11
C PRO A 270 18.22 -16.31 32.65
N ALA A 271 17.12 -15.63 32.32
CA ALA A 271 15.79 -16.22 32.45
C ALA A 271 15.58 -17.22 31.30
N ARG A 272 15.30 -18.47 31.67
CA ARG A 272 14.99 -19.60 30.76
C ARG A 272 13.86 -19.25 29.78
N SER A 273 14.13 -19.37 28.48
CA SER A 273 13.12 -19.38 27.41
C SER A 273 12.47 -20.76 27.28
N ARG A 274 11.14 -20.82 27.19
CA ARG A 274 10.39 -22.00 26.71
C ARG A 274 10.24 -21.95 25.17
N PRO A 275 10.16 -23.09 24.46
CA PRO A 275 10.04 -23.14 23.01
C PRO A 275 8.58 -23.19 22.51
N GLY A 276 8.33 -22.64 21.31
CA GLY A 276 7.05 -22.62 20.57
C GLY A 276 6.30 -21.29 20.76
N THR A 277 5.85 -20.54 19.74
CA THR A 277 5.33 -20.86 18.40
C THR A 277 5.47 -19.64 17.45
N SER A 278 5.21 -19.89 16.16
CA SER A 278 5.48 -19.09 14.94
C SER A 278 5.13 -17.59 14.92
N ARG A 279 5.81 -16.89 13.99
CA ARG A 279 6.06 -15.44 13.88
C ARG A 279 5.06 -14.73 12.97
N SER A 280 4.59 -13.55 13.39
CA SER A 280 3.99 -12.52 12.53
C SER A 280 4.71 -11.20 12.79
N VAL A 281 5.18 -10.52 11.73
CA VAL A 281 5.87 -9.22 11.79
C VAL A 281 4.97 -8.18 11.12
N LEU A 282 5.01 -6.90 11.45
CA LEU A 282 4.27 -5.84 10.72
C LEU A 282 5.15 -5.37 9.54
N ALA A 283 4.59 -4.80 8.47
CA ALA A 283 5.40 -4.45 7.30
C ALA A 283 5.09 -3.08 6.69
N ALA A 284 6.13 -2.43 6.15
CA ALA A 284 6.06 -1.05 5.67
C ALA A 284 6.73 -0.86 4.30
N ALA A 285 6.20 0.09 3.54
CA ALA A 285 6.71 0.55 2.24
C ALA A 285 6.98 2.06 2.30
N ARG A 286 8.09 2.52 1.70
CA ARG A 286 8.45 3.94 1.56
C ARG A 286 8.54 4.31 0.06
N ILE A 287 8.55 5.60 -0.24
CA ILE A 287 8.76 6.17 -1.59
C ILE A 287 9.88 7.21 -1.48
N ARG A 288 10.89 7.15 -2.34
CA ARG A 288 11.96 8.16 -2.42
C ARG A 288 11.60 9.17 -3.51
N ARG A 289 11.58 10.46 -3.16
CA ARG A 289 11.63 11.51 -4.18
C ARG A 289 13.09 11.75 -4.57
N PRO A 290 13.40 12.00 -5.86
CA PRO A 290 14.72 12.49 -6.25
C PRO A 290 15.01 13.77 -5.46
N SER A 291 16.18 13.83 -4.83
CA SER A 291 16.66 15.08 -4.22
C SER A 291 16.63 16.17 -5.27
N THR A 292 15.96 17.29 -4.99
CA THR A 292 16.14 18.50 -5.78
C THR A 292 17.62 18.86 -5.73
N THR A 293 18.34 18.57 -6.81
CA THR A 293 19.70 19.11 -7.00
C THR A 293 19.56 20.62 -6.88
N ARG A 294 20.14 21.19 -5.82
CA ARG A 294 20.26 22.65 -5.66
C ARG A 294 20.93 23.17 -6.92
N ALA A 295 20.16 23.76 -7.82
CA ALA A 295 20.71 24.54 -8.91
C ALA A 295 21.48 25.70 -8.25
N ARG A 296 22.82 25.68 -8.39
CA ARG A 296 23.66 26.83 -8.06
C ARG A 296 23.12 28.02 -8.85
N ALA A 297 22.77 29.09 -8.16
CA ALA A 297 22.41 30.34 -8.79
C ALA A 297 23.62 30.86 -9.59
N THR A 298 23.55 30.77 -10.91
CA THR A 298 24.48 31.46 -11.81
C THR A 298 24.11 32.94 -11.82
N THR A 299 25.00 33.77 -11.29
CA THR A 299 24.90 35.24 -11.34
C THR A 299 24.92 35.74 -12.79
N ALA A 300 24.31 36.90 -13.03
CA ALA A 300 24.08 37.53 -14.34
C ALA A 300 25.32 37.88 -15.20
N LYS A 301 26.51 37.39 -14.84
CA LYS A 301 27.78 37.66 -15.55
C LYS A 301 28.11 36.62 -16.64
N ASP A 302 27.49 35.44 -16.63
CA ASP A 302 27.83 34.33 -17.55
C ASP A 302 26.98 34.27 -18.83
N ARG A 303 26.00 35.16 -19.02
CA ARG A 303 25.10 35.15 -20.20
C ARG A 303 25.65 35.87 -21.45
N ARG A 304 26.90 36.35 -21.46
CA ARG A 304 27.47 37.11 -22.60
C ARG A 304 28.53 36.37 -23.43
N ARG A 305 28.64 35.05 -23.34
CA ARG A 305 29.68 34.32 -24.11
C ARG A 305 29.23 33.11 -24.95
N ALA A 306 27.94 32.84 -25.08
CA ALA A 306 27.46 31.64 -25.79
C ALA A 306 26.42 31.92 -26.88
N CYS A 307 26.56 33.02 -27.62
CA CYS A 307 25.75 33.30 -28.81
C CYS A 307 26.65 33.77 -29.96
N ALA A 308 27.48 32.86 -30.44
CA ALA A 308 28.15 32.98 -31.73
C ALA A 308 28.57 31.57 -32.18
N LYS A 309 28.14 31.19 -33.39
CA LYS A 309 28.41 29.94 -34.13
C LYS A 309 27.48 28.76 -33.80
N ALA A 310 26.43 28.59 -34.62
CA ALA A 310 26.47 27.66 -35.75
C ALA A 310 25.08 27.51 -36.40
N ALA A 311 24.98 27.94 -37.64
CA ALA A 311 24.11 27.41 -38.69
C ALA A 311 24.89 27.63 -40.01
N PRO A 312 24.76 26.78 -41.04
CA PRO A 312 24.23 25.40 -41.07
C PRO A 312 25.29 24.35 -40.71
#